data_AF-A0A921E9S4-F1
#
_entry.id   AF-A0A921E9S4-F1
#
_cell.length_a   1.000
_cell.length_b   1.000
_cell.length_c   1.000
_cell.angle_alpha   90.00
_cell.angle_beta   90.00
_cell.angle_gamma   90.00
#
_symmetry.space_group_name_H-M   'P 1'
#
loop_
_entity.id
_entity.type
_entity.pdbx_description
1 polymer ?
#
loop_
_entity_poly.entity_id
_entity_poly.type
_entity_poly.pdbx_seq_one_letter_code
_entity_poly.pdbx_strand_id
1 'polypeptide(L)'
;MKALYNIGLLLCAAVALTACDNDMDPLLDKPTSGNAAEESVAEGYFRATFFPRPEGSSSDTRAAVNGNSEQIQSLLCLIYQKQADGSYRYYTEKNVLEYDGTAGNITPQTYEWPLKQEVNFELPNGDYKAVFIGNADKNLFIDQNDNEILTAYNGDYTSARINMPEMGPKGFNQYNMFYLCTVDFSPANPSPSVLMQRLVSDNVYGRDMIDDNKAVSMLVDNIVKQIRDNNLTTDIVKGLLRSSLLEALSNATGLDVIAGSLTTVVDRLVNMILGDVVEALNEMLLQEVTKRLEAALKGEGGPDKSLLGLNYILNPWTTVNAVDITYSSLPKSIDFNRMCRSYYAETTWKNIPVSKSDNLGTLHVLSLCGEGHVAKIDVNRDNEQYKLLLATLLEQLDEQVLNGLLVDIHTPLRYQMQSNLQYSTTFELLNLTLSDFSEDQTGEPLELNIQLNDIVNLEEVVKQLLGDNILSGIVGGLTNQLLQPLLNALNTVVIKPLNIRLPGLNLNNIELQGTWDATHVSDGTIAPSVTQ
;
A
#
# COMPACT_ATOMS: atom_id res chain seq x y z
N MET A 1 24.85 -36.44 -8.77
CA MET A 1 24.87 -37.24 -10.01
C MET A 1 23.98 -36.54 -11.04
N LYS A 2 24.57 -36.06 -12.15
CA LYS A 2 23.99 -35.46 -13.39
C LYS A 2 23.09 -34.22 -13.18
N ALA A 3 23.46 -32.97 -13.44
CA ALA A 3 24.22 -32.31 -14.52
C ALA A 3 23.57 -32.36 -15.92
N LEU A 4 23.31 -31.13 -16.43
CA LEU A 4 23.26 -30.66 -17.83
C LEU A 4 21.97 -30.90 -18.64
N TYR A 5 21.31 -29.81 -19.08
CA TYR A 5 21.65 -29.17 -20.36
C TYR A 5 20.97 -27.79 -20.54
N ASN A 6 21.79 -26.80 -20.91
CA ASN A 6 21.40 -25.52 -21.49
C ASN A 6 20.74 -25.73 -22.86
N ILE A 7 19.63 -25.04 -23.13
CA ILE A 7 19.34 -24.47 -24.46
C ILE A 7 18.78 -23.07 -24.24
N GLY A 8 19.55 -22.07 -24.65
CA GLY A 8 19.07 -20.70 -24.75
C GLY A 8 18.06 -20.57 -25.88
N LEU A 9 17.05 -19.75 -25.65
CA LEU A 9 16.36 -19.05 -26.71
C LEU A 9 16.04 -17.64 -26.21
N LEU A 10 16.95 -16.75 -26.53
CA LEU A 10 16.75 -15.31 -26.51
C LEU A 10 15.68 -15.00 -27.56
N LEU A 11 14.40 -14.96 -27.17
CA LEU A 11 13.36 -14.44 -28.04
C LEU A 11 13.33 -12.91 -27.87
N CYS A 12 14.23 -12.24 -28.59
CA CYS A 12 14.02 -10.85 -28.97
C CYS A 12 12.72 -10.79 -29.78
N ALA A 13 11.60 -10.51 -29.11
CA ALA A 13 10.43 -9.99 -29.80
C ALA A 13 10.80 -8.58 -30.28
N ALA A 14 11.34 -8.52 -31.49
CA ALA A 14 11.43 -7.31 -32.26
C ALA A 14 10.01 -6.74 -32.35
N VAL A 15 9.76 -5.67 -31.59
CA VAL A 15 8.62 -4.78 -31.83
C VAL A 15 8.88 -4.16 -33.19
N ALA A 16 8.34 -4.79 -34.24
CA ALA A 16 8.16 -4.13 -35.51
C ALA A 16 7.17 -3.00 -35.25
N LEU A 17 7.72 -1.80 -35.04
CA LEU A 17 7.00 -0.55 -35.25
C LEU A 17 6.63 -0.53 -36.73
N THR A 18 5.47 -1.09 -37.06
CA THR A 18 4.80 -0.78 -38.32
C THR A 18 4.29 0.65 -38.17
N ALA A 19 5.12 1.60 -38.62
CA ALA A 19 4.62 2.85 -39.13
C ALA A 19 3.63 2.52 -40.24
N CYS A 20 2.34 2.71 -39.99
CA CYS A 20 1.38 2.83 -41.08
C CYS A 20 1.35 4.30 -41.47
N ASP A 21 1.87 4.51 -42.66
CA ASP A 21 1.93 5.75 -43.39
C ASP A 21 0.57 6.47 -43.46
N ASN A 22 0.67 7.80 -43.51
CA ASN A 22 -0.38 8.67 -44.00
C ASN A 22 -0.57 8.40 -45.49
N ASP A 23 -1.48 7.51 -45.85
CA ASP A 23 -2.03 7.48 -47.21
C ASP A 23 -3.13 8.53 -47.33
N MET A 24 -2.67 9.70 -47.76
CA MET A 24 -3.46 10.71 -48.45
C MET A 24 -3.71 10.18 -49.87
N ASP A 25 -4.96 9.84 -50.20
CA ASP A 25 -5.38 9.64 -51.59
C ASP A 25 -6.85 10.08 -51.74
N PRO A 26 -7.31 10.41 -52.96
CA PRO A 26 -7.69 11.76 -53.32
C PRO A 26 -9.19 11.84 -53.60
N LEU A 27 -9.68 13.07 -53.82
CA LEU A 27 -10.88 13.43 -54.59
C LEU A 27 -11.79 12.25 -55.01
N LEU A 28 -12.78 11.95 -54.17
CA LEU A 28 -13.98 11.24 -54.61
C LEU A 28 -15.14 12.23 -54.60
N ASP A 29 -15.63 12.49 -55.81
CA ASP A 29 -16.72 13.39 -56.14
C ASP A 29 -17.93 13.21 -55.22
N LYS A 30 -18.37 14.35 -54.67
CA LYS A 30 -19.61 14.51 -53.91
C LYS A 30 -20.79 14.19 -54.85
N PRO A 31 -21.68 13.22 -54.56
CA PRO A 31 -22.93 13.10 -55.28
C PRO A 31 -23.82 14.28 -54.90
N THR A 32 -24.31 14.98 -55.92
CA THR A 32 -25.25 16.10 -55.83
C THR A 32 -26.58 15.64 -55.24
N SER A 33 -26.98 16.34 -54.16
CA SER A 33 -28.35 16.72 -53.75
C SER A 33 -29.53 15.82 -54.18
N GLY A 34 -30.13 15.17 -53.18
CA GLY A 34 -31.54 14.77 -53.19
C GLY A 34 -32.30 15.59 -52.14
N ASN A 35 -33.25 16.40 -52.61
CA ASN A 35 -34.07 17.35 -51.84
C ASN A 35 -34.68 16.78 -50.55
N ALA A 36 -34.20 17.26 -49.40
CA ALA A 36 -35.01 17.49 -48.21
C ALA A 36 -34.87 18.98 -47.89
N ALA A 37 -35.99 19.66 -47.60
CA ALA A 37 -36.02 21.11 -47.42
C ALA A 37 -35.03 21.55 -46.34
N GLU A 38 -33.92 22.17 -46.76
CA GLU A 38 -33.04 22.92 -45.87
C GLU A 38 -33.84 24.13 -45.37
N GLU A 39 -34.19 24.13 -44.07
CA GLU A 39 -34.55 25.38 -43.39
C GLU A 39 -33.39 26.36 -43.62
N SER A 40 -33.66 27.43 -44.37
CA SER A 40 -32.62 28.41 -44.70
C SER A 40 -32.16 29.10 -43.42
N VAL A 41 -30.94 28.81 -42.98
CA VAL A 41 -30.27 29.53 -41.89
C VAL A 41 -30.23 31.02 -42.25
N ALA A 42 -30.60 31.90 -41.31
CA ALA A 42 -30.63 33.34 -41.54
C ALA A 42 -29.25 33.90 -41.96
N GLU A 43 -29.25 34.96 -42.77
CA GLU A 43 -28.00 35.62 -43.20
C GLU A 43 -27.20 36.10 -41.97
N GLY A 44 -25.89 35.78 -41.95
CA GLY A 44 -25.01 36.09 -40.81
C GLY A 44 -25.01 35.05 -39.67
N TYR A 45 -25.78 33.96 -39.81
CA TYR A 45 -25.81 32.84 -38.88
C TYR A 45 -25.28 31.56 -39.53
N PHE A 46 -24.91 30.59 -38.69
CA PHE A 46 -24.60 29.22 -39.10
C PHE A 46 -25.31 28.22 -38.18
N ARG A 47 -25.55 27.02 -38.69
CA ARG A 47 -26.10 25.90 -37.91
C ARG A 47 -24.95 25.05 -37.40
N ALA A 48 -24.83 24.93 -36.08
CA ALA A 48 -23.91 24.01 -35.43
C ALA A 48 -24.64 22.71 -35.09
N THR A 49 -24.02 21.56 -35.38
CA THR A 49 -24.62 20.23 -35.21
C THR A 49 -23.68 19.31 -34.45
N PHE A 50 -24.09 18.86 -33.27
CA PHE A 50 -23.38 17.87 -32.47
C PHE A 50 -24.08 16.52 -32.52
N PHE A 51 -23.30 15.45 -32.34
CA PHE A 51 -23.72 14.08 -32.62
C PHE A 51 -24.33 13.93 -34.04
N PRO A 52 -23.63 14.42 -35.08
CA PRO A 52 -24.15 14.35 -36.44
C PRO A 52 -24.32 12.89 -36.83
N ARG A 53 -25.46 12.54 -37.43
CA ARG A 53 -25.71 11.16 -37.84
C ARG A 53 -24.94 10.85 -39.13
N PRO A 54 -24.02 9.89 -39.17
CA PRO A 54 -23.54 9.38 -40.44
C PRO A 54 -24.45 8.25 -40.93
N GLU A 55 -24.83 8.28 -42.20
CA GLU A 55 -25.23 7.05 -42.86
C GLU A 55 -24.00 6.13 -42.99
N GLY A 56 -23.97 5.04 -42.22
CA GLY A 56 -23.12 3.88 -42.51
C GLY A 56 -21.69 3.86 -41.94
N SER A 57 -21.25 4.80 -41.10
CA SER A 57 -19.93 4.68 -40.46
C SER A 57 -20.03 4.08 -39.05
N SER A 58 -19.55 2.84 -38.90
CA SER A 58 -19.23 2.23 -37.61
C SER A 58 -18.09 3.01 -36.97
N SER A 59 -18.39 3.84 -35.98
CA SER A 59 -17.36 4.56 -35.24
C SER A 59 -16.88 3.70 -34.07
N ASP A 60 -15.77 2.96 -34.29
CA ASP A 60 -14.90 2.52 -33.21
C ASP A 60 -14.31 3.78 -32.53
N THR A 61 -15.11 4.42 -31.68
CA THR A 61 -14.64 5.53 -30.86
C THR A 61 -13.94 4.97 -29.63
N ARG A 62 -12.76 5.49 -29.30
CA ARG A 62 -12.11 5.25 -27.99
C ARG A 62 -12.78 6.06 -26.86
N ALA A 63 -14.03 6.48 -27.03
CA ALA A 63 -14.76 7.23 -26.01
C ALA A 63 -15.04 6.32 -24.80
N ALA A 64 -15.07 6.90 -23.60
CA ALA A 64 -15.37 6.14 -22.38
C ALA A 64 -16.81 5.58 -22.37
N VAL A 65 -17.69 6.17 -23.18
CA VAL A 65 -19.10 5.79 -23.33
C VAL A 65 -19.37 5.49 -24.81
N ASN A 66 -19.80 4.27 -25.12
CA ASN A 66 -20.13 3.82 -26.48
C ASN A 66 -21.23 2.75 -26.44
N GLY A 67 -22.05 2.65 -27.49
CA GLY A 67 -23.18 1.72 -27.57
C GLY A 67 -24.27 2.03 -26.53
N ASN A 68 -25.04 1.01 -26.15
CA ASN A 68 -26.05 1.15 -25.11
C ASN A 68 -25.36 1.30 -23.74
N SER A 69 -25.53 2.46 -23.10
CA SER A 69 -24.91 2.79 -21.82
C SER A 69 -25.88 3.48 -20.86
N GLU A 70 -25.71 3.16 -19.58
CA GLU A 70 -26.44 3.73 -18.43
C GLU A 70 -25.53 4.69 -17.62
N GLN A 71 -24.36 5.03 -18.14
CA GLN A 71 -23.38 5.81 -17.38
C GLN A 71 -23.72 7.31 -17.30
N ILE A 72 -24.44 7.84 -18.30
CA ILE A 72 -24.85 9.24 -18.38
C ILE A 72 -26.37 9.29 -18.34
N GLN A 73 -26.91 9.80 -17.24
CA GLN A 73 -28.33 9.94 -16.92
C GLN A 73 -28.87 11.35 -17.19
N SER A 74 -28.00 12.36 -17.16
CA SER A 74 -28.32 13.71 -17.63
C SER A 74 -27.19 14.29 -18.45
N LEU A 75 -27.51 15.18 -19.40
CA LEU A 75 -26.52 15.82 -20.27
C LEU A 75 -26.93 17.27 -20.54
N LEU A 76 -26.08 18.19 -20.11
CA LEU A 76 -26.21 19.63 -20.36
C LEU A 76 -25.18 20.07 -21.39
N CYS A 77 -25.62 20.81 -22.41
CA CYS A 77 -24.74 21.47 -23.37
C CYS A 77 -24.71 22.98 -23.08
N LEU A 78 -23.53 23.52 -22.79
CA LEU A 78 -23.29 24.95 -22.61
C LEU A 78 -22.54 25.51 -23.81
N ILE A 79 -22.94 26.67 -24.32
CA ILE A 79 -22.28 27.37 -25.41
C ILE A 79 -21.64 28.66 -24.89
N TYR A 80 -20.36 28.82 -25.16
CA TYR A 80 -19.60 30.04 -24.88
C TYR A 80 -19.16 30.71 -26.17
N GLN A 81 -19.37 32.02 -26.27
CA GLN A 81 -18.93 32.84 -27.39
C GLN A 81 -17.60 33.52 -27.07
N LYS A 82 -16.66 33.46 -28.02
CA LYS A 82 -15.40 34.18 -27.94
C LYS A 82 -15.63 35.68 -28.06
N GLN A 83 -15.06 36.43 -27.13
CA GLN A 83 -15.10 37.89 -27.08
C GLN A 83 -13.89 38.49 -27.79
N ALA A 84 -13.91 39.80 -28.03
CA ALA A 84 -12.83 40.50 -28.73
C ALA A 84 -11.47 40.45 -27.99
N ASP A 85 -11.49 40.29 -26.67
CA ASP A 85 -10.29 40.12 -25.83
C ASP A 85 -9.75 38.67 -25.82
N GLY A 86 -10.39 37.76 -26.55
CA GLY A 86 -10.05 36.34 -26.60
C GLY A 86 -10.63 35.50 -25.45
N SER A 87 -11.34 36.10 -24.49
CA SER A 87 -12.07 35.37 -23.45
C SER A 87 -13.32 34.72 -24.01
N TYR A 88 -13.87 33.74 -23.29
CA TYR A 88 -15.10 33.05 -23.65
C TYR A 88 -16.17 33.33 -22.60
N ARG A 89 -17.34 33.80 -23.04
CA ARG A 89 -18.48 34.11 -22.17
C ARG A 89 -19.69 33.28 -22.52
N TYR A 90 -20.45 32.89 -21.50
CA TYR A 90 -21.69 32.14 -21.68
C TYR A 90 -22.63 32.84 -22.66
N TYR A 91 -23.17 32.08 -23.60
CA TYR A 91 -24.10 32.55 -24.62
C TYR A 91 -25.48 31.90 -24.47
N THR A 92 -25.53 30.57 -24.41
CA THR A 92 -26.78 29.82 -24.25
C THR A 92 -26.51 28.39 -23.76
N GLU A 93 -27.56 27.66 -23.45
CA GLU A 93 -27.50 26.24 -23.08
C GLU A 93 -28.67 25.44 -23.63
N LYS A 94 -28.54 24.12 -23.58
CA LYS A 94 -29.60 23.18 -23.92
C LYS A 94 -29.47 21.93 -23.08
N ASN A 95 -30.56 21.54 -22.42
CA ASN A 95 -30.71 20.21 -21.85
C ASN A 95 -30.81 19.21 -23.02
N VAL A 96 -29.84 18.31 -23.10
CA VAL A 96 -29.79 17.27 -24.14
C VAL A 96 -30.46 15.99 -23.63
N LEU A 97 -30.14 15.60 -22.39
CA LEU A 97 -30.78 14.50 -21.68
C LEU A 97 -31.21 15.02 -20.31
N GLU A 98 -32.47 14.82 -19.96
CA GLU A 98 -33.03 15.16 -18.65
C GLU A 98 -33.22 13.88 -17.83
N TYR A 99 -32.84 13.94 -16.57
CA TYR A 99 -33.09 12.86 -15.64
C TYR A 99 -34.51 12.98 -15.08
N ASP A 100 -35.34 11.96 -15.27
CA ASP A 100 -36.76 11.96 -14.89
C ASP A 100 -37.05 11.24 -13.56
N GLY A 101 -36.00 10.77 -12.88
CA GLY A 101 -36.14 10.02 -11.64
C GLY A 101 -36.19 10.89 -10.38
N THR A 102 -36.17 10.21 -9.23
CA THR A 102 -36.28 10.85 -7.91
C THR A 102 -34.90 11.04 -7.31
N ALA A 103 -34.70 12.15 -6.60
CA ALA A 103 -33.44 12.54 -5.98
C ALA A 103 -32.74 11.37 -5.26
N GLY A 104 -31.54 11.01 -5.74
CA GLY A 104 -30.65 10.04 -5.13
C GLY A 104 -31.03 8.55 -5.26
N ASN A 105 -32.22 8.24 -5.78
CA ASN A 105 -32.61 6.87 -6.12
C ASN A 105 -32.63 6.68 -7.64
N ILE A 106 -31.45 6.43 -8.20
CA ILE A 106 -31.26 6.37 -9.65
C ILE A 106 -31.91 5.12 -10.23
N THR A 107 -33.04 5.32 -10.90
CA THR A 107 -33.54 4.35 -11.90
C THR A 107 -32.76 4.59 -13.19
N PRO A 108 -31.88 3.66 -13.61
CA PRO A 108 -31.02 3.89 -14.75
C PRO A 108 -31.83 3.94 -16.05
N GLN A 109 -31.54 4.96 -16.87
CA GLN A 109 -32.00 5.12 -18.23
C GLN A 109 -30.86 4.72 -19.18
N THR A 110 -31.17 3.89 -20.19
CA THR A 110 -30.20 3.46 -21.20
C THR A 110 -30.27 4.34 -22.43
N TYR A 111 -29.14 4.89 -22.87
CA TYR A 111 -29.01 5.65 -24.10
C TYR A 111 -28.00 4.98 -25.04
N GLU A 112 -28.24 5.10 -26.35
CA GLU A 112 -27.30 4.64 -27.37
C GLU A 112 -26.32 5.75 -27.72
N TRP A 113 -25.02 5.45 -27.63
CA TRP A 113 -23.91 6.37 -27.88
C TRP A 113 -23.13 5.99 -29.15
N PRO A 114 -22.68 6.96 -29.96
CA PRO A 114 -23.02 8.38 -29.92
C PRO A 114 -24.54 8.62 -30.03
N LEU A 115 -25.04 9.71 -29.42
CA LEU A 115 -26.48 9.95 -29.36
C LEU A 115 -27.13 9.97 -30.74
N LYS A 116 -28.25 9.26 -30.90
CA LYS A 116 -29.03 9.27 -32.15
C LYS A 116 -29.68 10.63 -32.45
N GLN A 117 -29.95 11.40 -31.40
CA GLN A 117 -30.57 12.71 -31.52
C GLN A 117 -29.48 13.76 -31.73
N GLU A 118 -29.56 14.46 -32.86
CA GLU A 118 -28.70 15.60 -33.12
C GLU A 118 -29.01 16.76 -32.18
N VAL A 119 -27.96 17.44 -31.73
CA VAL A 119 -28.07 18.66 -30.95
C VAL A 119 -27.69 19.82 -31.84
N ASN A 120 -28.70 20.62 -32.23
CA ASN A 120 -28.55 21.73 -33.15
C ASN A 120 -28.67 23.09 -32.44
N PHE A 121 -27.86 24.06 -32.87
CA PHE A 121 -27.94 25.47 -32.51
C PHE A 121 -27.83 26.35 -33.77
N GLU A 122 -28.59 27.44 -33.82
CA GLU A 122 -28.41 28.49 -34.83
C GLU A 122 -27.76 29.70 -34.15
N LEU A 123 -26.51 30.01 -34.55
CA LEU A 123 -25.68 30.99 -33.88
C LEU A 123 -25.17 32.03 -34.88
N PRO A 124 -24.96 33.29 -34.46
CA PRO A 124 -24.25 34.27 -35.28
C PRO A 124 -22.87 33.76 -35.70
N ASN A 125 -22.35 34.23 -36.83
CA ASN A 125 -21.00 33.89 -37.26
C ASN A 125 -19.96 34.33 -36.22
N GLY A 126 -19.17 33.38 -35.72
CA GLY A 126 -18.14 33.62 -34.71
C GLY A 126 -17.45 32.34 -34.24
N ASP A 127 -16.51 32.49 -33.31
CA ASP A 127 -15.83 31.37 -32.66
C ASP A 127 -16.53 31.03 -31.33
N TYR A 128 -16.75 29.74 -31.08
CA TYR A 128 -17.47 29.26 -29.91
C TYR A 128 -16.78 28.04 -29.28
N LYS A 129 -17.08 27.81 -28.00
CA LYS A 129 -16.82 26.57 -27.27
C LYS A 129 -18.14 25.92 -26.88
N ALA A 130 -18.30 24.64 -27.14
CA ALA A 130 -19.37 23.84 -26.58
C ALA A 130 -18.82 22.96 -25.46
N VAL A 131 -19.51 22.94 -24.32
CA VAL A 131 -19.17 22.13 -23.15
C VAL A 131 -20.34 21.20 -22.86
N PHE A 132 -20.12 19.91 -23.06
CA PHE A 132 -21.07 18.85 -22.70
C PHE A 132 -20.71 18.29 -21.35
N ILE A 133 -21.63 18.36 -20.39
CA ILE A 133 -21.44 17.92 -19.01
C ILE A 133 -22.46 16.82 -18.72
N GLY A 134 -21.97 15.61 -18.49
CA GLY A 134 -22.77 14.47 -18.09
C GLY A 134 -22.95 14.41 -16.57
N ASN A 135 -24.16 14.10 -16.13
CA ASN A 135 -24.54 13.88 -14.74
C ASN A 135 -24.41 15.10 -13.83
N ALA A 136 -24.62 16.31 -14.37
CA ALA A 136 -24.60 17.55 -13.58
C ALA A 136 -25.90 17.82 -12.79
N ASP A 137 -26.96 17.05 -13.05
CA ASP A 137 -28.24 17.21 -12.35
C ASP A 137 -28.10 16.83 -10.86
N LYS A 138 -28.47 17.75 -9.97
CA LYS A 138 -28.41 17.55 -8.52
C LYS A 138 -29.28 16.40 -8.03
N ASN A 139 -30.35 16.05 -8.75
CA ASN A 139 -31.23 14.92 -8.42
C ASN A 139 -30.54 13.56 -8.58
N LEU A 140 -29.36 13.49 -9.20
CA LEU A 140 -28.58 12.26 -9.27
C LEU A 140 -27.84 11.91 -7.97
N PHE A 141 -27.92 12.76 -6.95
CA PHE A 141 -27.15 12.64 -5.73
C PHE A 141 -28.06 12.77 -4.50
N ILE A 142 -27.84 11.91 -3.51
CA ILE A 142 -28.49 11.99 -2.19
C ILE A 142 -27.92 13.16 -1.39
N ASP A 143 -28.75 13.74 -0.51
CA ASP A 143 -28.36 14.75 0.49
C ASP A 143 -27.57 15.96 -0.04
N GLN A 144 -27.85 16.40 -1.27
CA GLN A 144 -27.14 17.55 -1.86
C GLN A 144 -27.40 18.90 -1.17
N ASN A 145 -28.50 19.02 -0.42
CA ASN A 145 -28.89 20.27 0.23
C ASN A 145 -28.84 21.46 -0.77
N ASP A 146 -28.14 22.54 -0.40
CA ASP A 146 -27.93 23.73 -1.24
C ASP A 146 -26.64 23.66 -2.09
N ASN A 147 -25.93 22.53 -2.09
CA ASN A 147 -24.69 22.38 -2.85
C ASN A 147 -24.98 22.12 -4.32
N GLU A 148 -24.67 23.11 -5.16
CA GLU A 148 -24.85 23.03 -6.61
C GLU A 148 -23.64 22.34 -7.27
N ILE A 149 -23.91 21.35 -8.13
CA ILE A 149 -22.87 20.65 -8.88
C ILE A 149 -22.16 21.60 -9.85
N LEU A 150 -22.88 22.52 -10.48
CA LEU A 150 -22.32 23.53 -11.38
C LEU A 150 -22.46 24.93 -10.78
N THR A 151 -21.34 25.63 -10.63
CA THR A 151 -21.34 27.02 -10.16
C THR A 151 -20.61 27.93 -11.12
N ALA A 152 -21.05 29.20 -11.18
CA ALA A 152 -20.48 30.27 -12.01
C ALA A 152 -20.37 29.94 -13.53
N TYR A 153 -21.11 28.94 -14.01
CA TYR A 153 -21.04 28.51 -15.42
C TYR A 153 -21.72 29.51 -16.36
N ASN A 154 -22.73 30.25 -15.91
CA ASN A 154 -23.44 31.26 -16.69
C ASN A 154 -22.70 32.61 -16.82
N GLY A 155 -21.39 32.63 -16.55
CA GLY A 155 -20.51 33.80 -16.68
C GLY A 155 -19.33 33.54 -17.62
N ASP A 156 -18.12 33.83 -17.15
CA ASP A 156 -16.88 33.57 -17.90
C ASP A 156 -16.54 32.06 -17.86
N TYR A 157 -16.10 31.52 -19.00
CA TYR A 157 -15.71 30.10 -19.15
C TYR A 157 -14.71 29.64 -18.08
N THR A 158 -13.74 30.49 -17.73
CA THR A 158 -12.69 30.19 -16.74
C THR A 158 -13.19 30.20 -15.30
N SER A 159 -14.38 30.76 -15.05
CA SER A 159 -14.98 30.85 -13.72
C SER A 159 -15.86 29.66 -13.39
N ALA A 160 -16.31 28.91 -14.39
CA ALA A 160 -17.17 27.74 -14.23
C ALA A 160 -16.50 26.64 -13.41
N ARG A 161 -17.26 26.01 -12.51
CA ARG A 161 -16.80 24.91 -11.66
C ARG A 161 -17.75 23.73 -11.73
N ILE A 162 -17.18 22.53 -11.72
CA ILE A 162 -17.86 21.27 -11.40
C ILE A 162 -17.43 20.90 -9.99
N ASN A 163 -18.38 20.90 -9.07
CA ASN A 163 -18.17 20.61 -7.65
C ASN A 163 -18.41 19.15 -7.35
N MET A 164 -17.64 18.63 -6.40
CA MET A 164 -17.84 17.33 -5.83
C MET A 164 -19.19 17.29 -5.08
N PRO A 165 -20.00 16.22 -5.21
CA PRO A 165 -21.20 16.00 -4.43
C PRO A 165 -21.02 16.24 -2.93
N GLU A 166 -22.10 16.64 -2.25
CA GLU A 166 -22.08 16.96 -0.81
C GLU A 166 -21.54 15.80 0.04
N MET A 167 -21.95 14.57 -0.27
CA MET A 167 -21.45 13.35 0.39
C MET A 167 -20.01 12.96 0.00
N GLY A 168 -19.31 13.81 -0.76
CA GLY A 168 -17.97 13.55 -1.25
C GLY A 168 -17.90 12.25 -2.02
N PRO A 169 -16.83 11.44 -1.87
CA PRO A 169 -16.64 10.19 -2.59
C PRO A 169 -17.85 9.24 -2.57
N LYS A 170 -18.62 9.23 -1.48
CA LYS A 170 -19.79 8.36 -1.31
C LYS A 170 -21.01 8.80 -2.11
N GLY A 171 -21.01 10.02 -2.63
CA GLY A 171 -22.08 10.51 -3.49
C GLY A 171 -22.07 9.85 -4.87
N PHE A 172 -20.93 9.28 -5.29
CA PHE A 172 -20.82 8.62 -6.58
C PHE A 172 -21.21 7.13 -6.52
N ASN A 173 -21.77 6.68 -7.64
CA ASN A 173 -22.02 5.29 -7.99
C ASN A 173 -21.83 5.10 -9.50
N GLN A 174 -22.11 3.91 -10.02
CA GLN A 174 -21.90 3.58 -11.43
C GLN A 174 -22.73 4.40 -12.44
N TYR A 175 -23.79 5.09 -11.99
CA TYR A 175 -24.74 5.80 -12.83
C TYR A 175 -24.62 7.33 -12.79
N ASN A 176 -23.90 7.91 -11.82
CA ASN A 176 -23.83 9.38 -11.63
C ASN A 176 -22.41 9.95 -11.65
N MET A 177 -21.42 9.21 -12.13
CA MET A 177 -20.07 9.77 -12.33
C MET A 177 -20.12 10.91 -13.35
N PHE A 178 -19.32 11.96 -13.16
CA PHE A 178 -19.29 13.08 -14.10
C PHE A 178 -18.57 12.73 -15.40
N TYR A 179 -19.07 13.28 -16.51
CA TYR A 179 -18.45 13.20 -17.83
C TYR A 179 -18.32 14.59 -18.45
N LEU A 180 -17.28 14.82 -19.25
CA LEU A 180 -17.02 16.11 -19.89
C LEU A 180 -16.46 15.97 -21.30
N CYS A 181 -17.01 16.74 -22.22
CA CYS A 181 -16.40 17.04 -23.51
C CYS A 181 -16.40 18.56 -23.74
N THR A 182 -15.26 19.14 -24.09
CA THR A 182 -15.16 20.54 -24.55
C THR A 182 -14.64 20.54 -25.97
N VAL A 183 -15.34 21.23 -26.87
CA VAL A 183 -14.96 21.34 -28.29
C VAL A 183 -15.05 22.79 -28.77
N ASP A 184 -14.09 23.18 -29.61
CA ASP A 184 -14.12 24.43 -30.35
C ASP A 184 -14.89 24.26 -31.66
N PHE A 185 -15.71 25.24 -32.01
CA PHE A 185 -16.50 25.21 -33.24
C PHE A 185 -16.78 26.62 -33.78
N SER A 186 -17.03 26.70 -35.08
CA SER A 186 -17.24 27.95 -35.81
C SER A 186 -17.91 27.68 -37.16
N PRO A 187 -18.24 28.68 -37.98
CA PRO A 187 -18.75 28.45 -39.34
C PRO A 187 -17.83 27.60 -40.22
N ALA A 188 -16.51 27.59 -39.94
CA ALA A 188 -15.54 26.78 -40.68
C ALA A 188 -15.51 25.31 -40.22
N ASN A 189 -15.96 25.04 -39.00
CA ASN A 189 -16.09 23.69 -38.42
C ASN A 189 -17.39 23.61 -37.60
N PRO A 190 -18.56 23.53 -38.26
CA PRO A 190 -19.85 23.63 -37.58
C PRO A 190 -20.26 22.35 -36.84
N SER A 191 -19.60 21.22 -37.12
CA SER A 191 -19.99 19.90 -36.61
C SER A 191 -18.81 19.14 -35.98
N PRO A 192 -18.24 19.62 -34.87
CA PRO A 192 -17.13 18.93 -34.20
C PRO A 192 -17.60 17.60 -33.60
N SER A 193 -16.67 16.64 -33.50
CA SER A 193 -16.92 15.36 -32.83
C SER A 193 -17.01 15.51 -31.32
N VAL A 194 -18.06 14.95 -30.69
CA VAL A 194 -18.25 14.95 -29.25
C VAL A 194 -17.84 13.60 -28.67
N LEU A 195 -16.83 13.60 -27.80
CA LEU A 195 -16.31 12.42 -27.11
C LEU A 195 -16.42 12.61 -25.60
N MET A 196 -17.41 11.98 -24.98
CA MET A 196 -17.59 12.04 -23.53
C MET A 196 -16.50 11.23 -22.82
N GLN A 197 -15.82 11.87 -21.87
CA GLN A 197 -14.81 11.22 -21.03
C GLN A 197 -15.15 11.44 -19.56
N ARG A 198 -14.96 10.40 -18.76
CA ARG A 198 -15.19 10.45 -17.31
C ARG A 198 -14.24 11.46 -16.67
N LEU A 199 -14.75 12.26 -15.74
CA LEU A 199 -13.97 13.23 -14.96
C LEU A 199 -13.46 12.67 -13.64
N VAL A 200 -14.12 11.62 -13.15
CA VAL A 200 -13.86 10.96 -11.88
C VAL A 200 -12.69 9.98 -12.01
N SER A 201 -11.80 9.95 -11.03
CA SER A 201 -10.79 8.91 -10.81
C SER A 201 -11.26 7.93 -9.74
N ASP A 202 -10.78 6.69 -9.81
CA ASP A 202 -11.01 5.68 -8.78
C ASP A 202 -9.71 5.37 -8.05
N ASN A 203 -9.69 5.54 -6.73
CA ASN A 203 -8.53 5.28 -5.90
C ASN A 203 -8.77 4.03 -5.07
N VAL A 204 -7.98 3.00 -5.33
CA VAL A 204 -8.06 1.69 -4.71
C VAL A 204 -6.92 1.55 -3.72
N TYR A 205 -7.26 1.45 -2.44
CA TYR A 205 -6.29 1.19 -1.38
C TYR A 205 -6.46 -0.25 -0.93
N GLY A 206 -5.40 -1.03 -1.07
CA GLY A 206 -5.29 -2.39 -0.59
C GLY A 206 -4.37 -2.49 0.61
N ARG A 207 -4.42 -3.63 1.25
CA ARG A 207 -3.51 -3.98 2.34
C ARG A 207 -3.13 -5.45 2.24
N ASP A 208 -1.83 -5.71 2.28
CA ASP A 208 -1.33 -7.07 2.24
C ASP A 208 -1.66 -7.83 3.52
N MET A 209 -2.05 -9.09 3.34
CA MET A 209 -2.26 -10.00 4.46
C MET A 209 -0.92 -10.36 5.09
N ILE A 210 -0.82 -10.16 6.39
CA ILE A 210 0.33 -10.56 7.18
C ILE A 210 0.16 -12.03 7.58
N ASP A 211 1.11 -12.88 7.18
CA ASP A 211 1.20 -14.27 7.63
C ASP A 211 1.69 -14.33 9.09
N ASP A 212 0.97 -15.08 9.93
CA ASP A 212 1.26 -15.20 11.36
C ASP A 212 2.67 -15.73 11.61
N ASN A 213 3.13 -16.76 10.89
CA ASN A 213 4.47 -17.33 11.08
C ASN A 213 5.57 -16.32 10.66
N LYS A 214 5.32 -15.57 9.58
CA LYS A 214 6.24 -14.51 9.14
C LYS A 214 6.33 -13.40 10.18
N ALA A 215 5.20 -12.96 10.73
CA ALA A 215 5.15 -11.95 11.78
C ALA A 215 5.92 -12.39 13.03
N VAL A 216 5.65 -13.61 13.50
CA VAL A 216 6.35 -14.20 14.65
C VAL A 216 7.84 -14.27 14.41
N SER A 217 8.27 -14.75 13.24
CA SER A 217 9.70 -14.82 12.88
C SER A 217 10.37 -13.45 12.89
N MET A 218 9.74 -12.41 12.33
CA MET A 218 10.27 -11.04 12.37
C MET A 218 10.41 -10.50 13.80
N LEU A 219 9.43 -10.75 14.66
CA LEU A 219 9.48 -10.32 16.05
C LEU A 219 10.58 -11.06 16.83
N VAL A 220 10.71 -12.38 16.64
CA VAL A 220 11.80 -13.18 17.20
C VAL A 220 13.15 -12.62 16.77
N ASP A 221 13.35 -12.41 15.47
CA ASP A 221 14.62 -11.94 14.92
C ASP A 221 15.02 -10.59 15.51
N ASN A 222 14.06 -9.67 15.67
CA ASN A 222 14.29 -8.37 16.29
C ASN A 222 14.66 -8.47 17.78
N ILE A 223 13.97 -9.32 18.56
CA ILE A 223 14.28 -9.56 19.97
C ILE A 223 15.67 -10.20 20.12
N VAL A 224 15.93 -11.25 19.35
CA VAL A 224 17.21 -11.98 19.37
C VAL A 224 18.35 -11.04 19.00
N LYS A 225 18.19 -10.21 17.96
CA LYS A 225 19.19 -9.21 17.57
C LYS A 225 19.50 -8.25 18.71
N GLN A 226 18.47 -7.70 19.36
CA GLN A 226 18.66 -6.78 20.50
C GLN A 226 19.38 -7.44 21.68
N ILE A 227 19.02 -8.68 22.02
CA ILE A 227 19.70 -9.44 23.08
C ILE A 227 21.16 -9.73 22.68
N ARG A 228 21.43 -10.05 21.41
CA ARG A 228 22.80 -10.28 20.92
C ARG A 228 23.66 -9.03 21.05
N ASP A 229 23.13 -7.90 20.61
CA ASP A 229 23.84 -6.62 20.61
C ASP A 229 24.14 -6.11 22.04
N ASN A 230 23.30 -6.45 23.02
CA ASN A 230 23.44 -5.97 24.40
C ASN A 230 24.07 -6.98 25.38
N ASN A 231 23.69 -8.27 25.29
CA ASN A 231 23.99 -9.28 26.32
C ASN A 231 24.92 -10.41 25.83
N LEU A 232 24.95 -10.70 24.53
CA LEU A 232 25.80 -11.77 23.95
C LEU A 232 26.94 -11.22 23.09
N THR A 233 27.47 -10.04 23.43
CA THR A 233 28.64 -9.50 22.74
C THR A 233 29.83 -10.43 22.89
N THR A 234 30.72 -10.45 21.90
CA THR A 234 31.91 -11.32 21.90
C THR A 234 32.74 -11.18 23.16
N ASP A 235 32.86 -9.96 23.72
CA ASP A 235 33.62 -9.71 24.94
C ASP A 235 32.97 -10.30 26.20
N ILE A 236 31.63 -10.22 26.31
CA ILE A 236 30.89 -10.83 27.42
C ILE A 236 31.03 -12.35 27.37
N VAL A 237 30.78 -12.95 26.19
CA VAL A 237 30.89 -14.40 26.01
C VAL A 237 32.32 -14.87 26.27
N LYS A 238 33.32 -14.12 25.77
CA LYS A 238 34.74 -14.39 26.03
C LYS A 238 35.06 -14.36 27.52
N GLY A 239 34.55 -13.38 28.26
CA GLY A 239 34.73 -13.26 29.71
C GLY A 239 34.14 -14.45 30.47
N LEU A 240 32.91 -14.84 30.14
CA LEU A 240 32.23 -15.99 30.74
C LEU A 240 32.95 -17.30 30.45
N LEU A 241 33.28 -17.53 29.18
CA LEU A 241 34.01 -18.72 28.74
C LEU A 241 35.36 -18.83 29.44
N ARG A 242 36.12 -17.73 29.52
CA ARG A 242 37.40 -17.68 30.23
C ARG A 242 37.24 -18.05 31.70
N SER A 243 36.21 -17.51 32.37
CA SER A 243 35.94 -17.80 33.78
C SER A 243 35.59 -19.27 34.01
N SER A 244 34.67 -19.82 33.22
CA SER A 244 34.26 -21.24 33.33
C SER A 244 35.41 -22.20 33.06
N LEU A 245 36.25 -21.91 32.06
CA LEU A 245 37.44 -22.71 31.76
C LEU A 245 38.48 -22.62 32.87
N LEU A 246 38.72 -21.42 33.42
CA LEU A 246 39.68 -21.21 34.48
C LEU A 246 39.27 -21.96 35.76
N GLU A 247 37.99 -21.89 36.14
CA GLU A 247 37.41 -22.61 37.28
C GLU A 247 37.54 -24.14 37.11
N ALA A 248 37.21 -24.68 35.94
CA ALA A 248 37.30 -26.12 35.69
C ALA A 248 38.76 -26.62 35.66
N LEU A 249 39.66 -25.86 35.03
CA LEU A 249 41.05 -26.26 34.89
C LEU A 249 41.86 -26.08 36.18
N SER A 250 41.60 -25.05 36.99
CA SER A 250 42.25 -24.89 38.30
C SER A 250 41.98 -26.10 39.21
N ASN A 251 40.74 -26.62 39.16
CA ASN A 251 40.32 -27.76 39.98
C ASN A 251 40.90 -29.10 39.53
N ALA A 252 41.17 -29.27 38.24
CA ALA A 252 41.50 -30.57 37.66
C ALA A 252 43.00 -30.84 37.44
N THR A 253 43.81 -29.79 37.26
CA THR A 253 45.14 -29.97 36.63
C THR A 253 46.33 -29.67 37.54
N GLY A 254 46.14 -29.10 38.74
CA GLY A 254 47.25 -28.66 39.59
C GLY A 254 48.16 -27.62 38.91
N LEU A 255 47.73 -27.03 37.78
CA LEU A 255 48.48 -26.05 36.99
C LEU A 255 48.64 -24.70 37.70
N ASP A 256 47.99 -24.50 38.86
CA ASP A 256 48.15 -23.33 39.74
C ASP A 256 49.60 -23.12 40.24
N VAL A 257 50.46 -24.16 40.16
CA VAL A 257 51.83 -24.12 40.69
C VAL A 257 52.80 -23.30 39.81
N ILE A 258 52.41 -22.93 38.59
CA ILE A 258 53.25 -22.15 37.67
C ILE A 258 52.52 -20.84 37.32
N ALA A 259 52.87 -19.76 38.02
CA ALA A 259 52.30 -18.43 37.81
C ALA A 259 52.43 -18.00 36.33
N GLY A 260 51.31 -17.95 35.60
CA GLY A 260 51.20 -17.46 34.22
C GLY A 260 50.93 -18.52 33.13
N SER A 261 51.11 -19.83 33.41
CA SER A 261 50.87 -20.87 32.40
C SER A 261 49.38 -21.22 32.25
N LEU A 262 48.62 -21.27 33.36
CA LEU A 262 47.19 -21.58 33.33
C LEU A 262 46.40 -20.53 32.54
N THR A 263 46.67 -19.25 32.78
CA THR A 263 46.02 -18.14 32.05
C THR A 263 46.33 -18.18 30.56
N THR A 264 47.57 -18.50 30.17
CA THR A 264 47.96 -18.66 28.76
C THR A 264 47.23 -19.83 28.09
N VAL A 265 47.10 -20.96 28.79
CA VAL A 265 46.34 -22.14 28.32
C VAL A 265 44.86 -21.81 28.16
N VAL A 266 44.26 -21.17 29.17
CA VAL A 266 42.85 -20.74 29.14
C VAL A 266 42.62 -19.76 27.98
N ASP A 267 43.48 -18.75 27.79
CA ASP A 267 43.32 -17.76 26.73
C ASP A 267 43.42 -18.40 25.33
N ARG A 268 44.28 -19.40 25.16
CA ARG A 268 44.37 -20.18 23.91
C ARG A 268 43.10 -21.00 23.70
N LEU A 269 42.61 -21.70 24.73
CA LEU A 269 41.36 -22.47 24.68
C LEU A 269 40.17 -21.58 24.32
N VAL A 270 40.04 -20.44 24.98
CA VAL A 270 39.04 -19.41 24.67
C VAL A 270 39.10 -19.05 23.19
N ASN A 271 40.27 -18.70 22.66
CA ASN A 271 40.39 -18.32 21.24
C ASN A 271 40.09 -19.48 20.26
N MET A 272 40.28 -20.73 20.67
CA MET A 272 39.99 -21.90 19.82
C MET A 272 38.49 -22.21 19.74
N ILE A 273 37.73 -21.99 20.82
CA ILE A 273 36.33 -22.44 20.91
C ILE A 273 35.31 -21.29 21.02
N LEU A 274 35.76 -20.02 21.10
CA LEU A 274 34.87 -18.86 21.24
C LEU A 274 33.85 -18.77 20.10
N GLY A 275 34.25 -19.09 18.86
CA GLY A 275 33.35 -19.10 17.70
C GLY A 275 32.19 -20.08 17.89
N ASP A 276 32.51 -21.34 18.22
CA ASP A 276 31.52 -22.41 18.42
C ASP A 276 30.58 -22.09 19.59
N VAL A 277 31.12 -21.53 20.67
CA VAL A 277 30.33 -21.11 21.84
C VAL A 277 29.37 -19.98 21.48
N VAL A 278 29.82 -18.97 20.73
CA VAL A 278 28.96 -17.85 20.31
C VAL A 278 27.84 -18.35 19.39
N GLU A 279 28.16 -19.23 18.45
CA GLU A 279 27.16 -19.82 17.53
C GLU A 279 26.11 -20.64 18.29
N ALA A 280 26.53 -21.52 19.20
CA ALA A 280 25.61 -22.31 20.01
C ALA A 280 24.73 -21.45 20.94
N LEU A 281 25.28 -20.40 21.58
CA LEU A 281 24.48 -19.46 22.38
C LEU A 281 23.43 -18.75 21.52
N ASN A 282 23.81 -18.37 20.30
CA ASN A 282 22.94 -17.68 19.36
C ASN A 282 21.79 -18.56 18.86
N GLU A 283 22.04 -19.85 18.63
CA GLU A 283 21.01 -20.83 18.25
C GLU A 283 20.06 -21.13 19.42
N MET A 284 20.61 -21.37 20.62
CA MET A 284 19.80 -21.60 21.82
C MET A 284 18.92 -20.39 22.14
N LEU A 285 19.46 -19.17 22.04
CA LEU A 285 18.69 -17.94 22.24
C LEU A 285 17.53 -17.86 21.24
N LEU A 286 17.79 -18.10 19.96
CA LEU A 286 16.74 -18.09 18.94
C LEU A 286 15.63 -19.09 19.27
N GLN A 287 16.00 -20.33 19.60
CA GLN A 287 15.03 -21.38 19.91
C GLN A 287 14.18 -21.05 21.15
N GLU A 288 14.80 -20.58 22.23
CA GLU A 288 14.07 -20.30 23.47
C GLU A 288 13.20 -19.03 23.36
N VAL A 289 13.65 -18.00 22.64
CA VAL A 289 12.83 -16.81 22.31
C VAL A 289 11.61 -17.24 21.48
N THR A 290 11.81 -18.01 20.41
CA THR A 290 10.71 -18.54 19.58
C THR A 290 9.72 -19.33 20.41
N LYS A 291 10.19 -20.28 21.22
CA LYS A 291 9.34 -21.13 22.06
C LYS A 291 8.49 -20.31 23.04
N ARG A 292 9.08 -19.31 23.69
CA ARG A 292 8.35 -18.45 24.65
C ARG A 292 7.35 -17.54 23.95
N LEU A 293 7.69 -17.00 22.79
CA LEU A 293 6.77 -16.20 21.99
C LEU A 293 5.60 -17.06 21.47
N GLU A 294 5.86 -18.27 20.98
CA GLU A 294 4.82 -19.23 20.60
C GLU A 294 3.89 -19.61 21.75
N ALA A 295 4.43 -19.83 22.95
CA ALA A 295 3.63 -20.13 24.15
C ALA A 295 2.75 -18.93 24.55
N ALA A 296 3.27 -17.69 24.45
CA ALA A 296 2.49 -16.47 24.63
C ALA A 296 1.40 -16.33 23.56
N LEU A 297 1.69 -16.70 22.31
CA LEU A 297 0.71 -16.67 21.22
C LEU A 297 -0.44 -17.66 21.42
N LYS A 298 -0.14 -18.84 21.98
CA LYS A 298 -1.12 -19.90 22.27
C LYS A 298 -1.93 -19.66 23.54
N GLY A 299 -1.64 -18.59 24.30
CA GLY A 299 -2.32 -18.29 25.56
C GLY A 299 -1.98 -19.25 26.70
N GLU A 300 -0.91 -20.03 26.55
CA GLU A 300 -0.47 -21.00 27.56
C GLU A 300 0.10 -20.31 28.82
N GLY A 301 0.24 -18.98 28.80
CA GLY A 301 0.59 -18.14 29.95
C GLY A 301 -0.58 -17.73 30.87
N GLY A 302 -1.81 -18.19 30.59
CA GLY A 302 -3.03 -17.82 31.32
C GLY A 302 -3.90 -16.78 30.59
N PRO A 303 -5.14 -16.52 31.08
CA PRO A 303 -6.14 -15.69 30.40
C PRO A 303 -5.72 -14.23 30.14
N ASP A 304 -4.65 -13.75 30.78
CA ASP A 304 -4.12 -12.38 30.64
C ASP A 304 -2.86 -12.30 29.74
N LYS A 305 -2.44 -13.42 29.12
CA LYS A 305 -1.16 -13.52 28.38
C LYS A 305 -1.32 -14.13 26.98
N SER A 306 -2.52 -14.11 26.43
CA SER A 306 -2.82 -14.74 25.14
C SER A 306 -2.87 -13.73 24.01
N LEU A 307 -2.01 -13.90 23.00
CA LEU A 307 -2.13 -13.18 21.72
C LEU A 307 -3.16 -13.85 20.78
N LEU A 308 -4.10 -14.65 21.32
CA LEU A 308 -5.26 -15.14 20.59
C LEU A 308 -6.02 -13.93 20.03
N GLY A 309 -6.02 -13.80 18.70
CA GLY A 309 -6.60 -12.64 17.99
C GLY A 309 -5.57 -11.69 17.38
N LEU A 310 -4.26 -11.94 17.57
CA LEU A 310 -3.20 -11.21 16.87
C LEU A 310 -3.40 -11.23 15.36
N ASN A 311 -3.82 -12.34 14.75
CA ASN A 311 -4.13 -12.37 13.32
C ASN A 311 -5.24 -11.36 12.94
N TYR A 312 -6.30 -11.22 13.73
CA TYR A 312 -7.35 -10.23 13.47
C TYR A 312 -6.89 -8.78 13.67
N ILE A 313 -5.94 -8.57 14.58
CA ILE A 313 -5.28 -7.28 14.86
C ILE A 313 -4.27 -6.92 13.75
N LEU A 314 -3.53 -7.93 13.28
CA LEU A 314 -2.60 -7.83 12.16
C LEU A 314 -3.37 -7.65 10.86
N ASN A 315 -4.56 -8.22 10.68
CA ASN A 315 -5.31 -8.19 9.42
C ASN A 315 -6.74 -7.63 9.57
N PRO A 316 -6.97 -6.44 10.18
CA PRO A 316 -8.31 -5.94 10.48
C PRO A 316 -9.22 -5.80 9.25
N TRP A 317 -8.66 -5.50 8.08
CA TRP A 317 -9.44 -5.27 6.85
C TRP A 317 -10.07 -6.55 6.29
N THR A 318 -9.63 -7.72 6.74
CA THR A 318 -10.21 -9.02 6.35
C THR A 318 -11.57 -9.25 7.01
N THR A 319 -11.79 -8.68 8.19
CA THR A 319 -13.01 -8.91 8.98
C THR A 319 -14.00 -7.77 8.87
N VAL A 320 -13.54 -6.52 8.79
CA VAL A 320 -14.45 -5.37 8.74
C VAL A 320 -15.14 -5.19 7.39
N ASN A 321 -16.32 -4.60 7.41
CA ASN A 321 -17.11 -4.31 6.21
C ASN A 321 -16.92 -2.87 5.73
N ALA A 322 -16.35 -2.01 6.57
CA ALA A 322 -16.11 -0.61 6.25
C ALA A 322 -14.97 -0.02 7.10
N VAL A 323 -14.35 1.02 6.58
CA VAL A 323 -13.28 1.81 7.20
C VAL A 323 -13.57 3.30 7.06
N ASP A 324 -12.91 4.12 7.86
CA ASP A 324 -12.96 5.56 7.81
C ASP A 324 -11.64 6.07 7.21
N ILE A 325 -11.71 6.87 6.14
CA ILE A 325 -10.52 7.43 5.49
C ILE A 325 -10.44 8.93 5.72
N THR A 326 -9.29 9.41 6.20
CA THR A 326 -9.01 10.83 6.36
C THR A 326 -8.09 11.31 5.25
N TYR A 327 -8.54 12.30 4.48
CA TYR A 327 -7.69 13.05 3.57
C TYR A 327 -7.34 14.39 4.20
N SER A 328 -6.05 14.73 4.28
CA SER A 328 -5.62 16.11 4.58
C SER A 328 -5.92 17.05 3.40
N SER A 329 -5.99 16.50 2.17
CA SER A 329 -6.43 17.23 0.99
C SER A 329 -7.06 16.30 -0.04
N LEU A 330 -8.26 16.65 -0.52
CA LEU A 330 -8.96 15.95 -1.59
C LEU A 330 -9.60 16.98 -2.54
N PRO A 331 -9.54 16.81 -3.87
CA PRO A 331 -10.15 17.74 -4.81
C PRO A 331 -11.65 17.93 -4.56
N LYS A 332 -12.06 19.19 -4.38
CA LYS A 332 -13.46 19.59 -4.16
C LYS A 332 -14.12 20.15 -5.40
N SER A 333 -13.35 20.80 -6.28
CA SER A 333 -13.88 21.29 -7.56
C SER A 333 -12.84 21.30 -8.66
N ILE A 334 -13.33 21.19 -9.90
CA ILE A 334 -12.52 21.32 -11.12
C ILE A 334 -13.18 22.34 -12.07
N ASP A 335 -12.43 22.84 -13.04
CA ASP A 335 -12.98 23.62 -14.15
C ASP A 335 -13.19 22.77 -15.43
N PHE A 336 -13.69 23.40 -16.49
CA PHE A 336 -13.89 22.74 -17.79
C PHE A 336 -12.61 22.39 -18.55
N ASN A 337 -11.44 22.85 -18.08
CA ASN A 337 -10.15 22.39 -18.57
C ASN A 337 -9.60 21.21 -17.74
N ARG A 338 -10.40 20.65 -16.82
CA ARG A 338 -10.04 19.54 -15.93
C ARG A 338 -8.91 19.89 -14.97
N MET A 339 -8.82 21.15 -14.58
CA MET A 339 -7.86 21.62 -13.59
C MET A 339 -8.56 21.72 -12.24
N CYS A 340 -7.96 21.15 -11.20
CA CYS A 340 -8.42 21.32 -9.82
C CYS A 340 -8.38 22.79 -9.41
N ARG A 341 -9.44 23.27 -8.76
CA ARG A 341 -9.60 24.67 -8.34
C ARG A 341 -9.77 24.85 -6.84
N SER A 342 -10.18 23.82 -6.12
CA SER A 342 -10.26 23.85 -4.66
C SER A 342 -10.17 22.45 -4.08
N TYR A 343 -9.82 22.38 -2.80
CA TYR A 343 -9.70 21.16 -2.01
C TYR A 343 -10.60 21.22 -0.79
N TYR A 344 -11.01 20.06 -0.28
CA TYR A 344 -11.54 19.97 1.08
C TYR A 344 -10.41 20.28 2.08
N ALA A 345 -10.78 20.86 3.23
CA ALA A 345 -9.93 20.82 4.40
C ALA A 345 -9.79 19.36 4.89
N GLU A 346 -8.96 19.12 5.90
CA GLU A 346 -8.83 17.78 6.46
C GLU A 346 -10.20 17.22 6.86
N THR A 347 -10.57 16.10 6.23
CA THR A 347 -11.92 15.54 6.33
C THR A 347 -11.85 14.02 6.42
N THR A 348 -12.57 13.46 7.39
CA THR A 348 -12.76 12.02 7.52
C THR A 348 -14.06 11.59 6.85
N TRP A 349 -13.94 10.73 5.83
CA TRP A 349 -15.06 10.09 5.17
C TRP A 349 -15.35 8.76 5.84
N LYS A 350 -16.48 8.70 6.54
CA LYS A 350 -16.85 7.53 7.34
C LYS A 350 -17.54 6.44 6.54
N ASN A 351 -17.38 5.20 6.98
CA ASN A 351 -18.06 4.03 6.43
C ASN A 351 -17.82 3.86 4.92
N ILE A 352 -16.56 3.93 4.49
CA ILE A 352 -16.16 3.51 3.14
C ILE A 352 -16.18 1.99 3.09
N PRO A 353 -16.95 1.36 2.19
CA PRO A 353 -17.04 -0.09 2.11
C PRO A 353 -15.69 -0.74 1.80
N VAL A 354 -15.44 -1.89 2.44
CA VAL A 354 -14.29 -2.75 2.14
C VAL A 354 -14.77 -3.95 1.32
N SER A 355 -14.23 -4.08 0.12
CA SER A 355 -14.37 -5.26 -0.72
C SER A 355 -13.35 -6.32 -0.30
N LYS A 356 -13.79 -7.58 -0.29
CA LYS A 356 -12.97 -8.72 0.14
C LYS A 356 -12.79 -9.67 -1.05
N SER A 357 -11.56 -9.81 -1.52
CA SER A 357 -11.19 -10.75 -2.58
C SER A 357 -9.88 -11.44 -2.20
N ASP A 358 -9.83 -12.77 -2.28
CA ASP A 358 -8.61 -13.55 -2.01
C ASP A 358 -7.94 -13.22 -0.65
N ASN A 359 -8.74 -13.01 0.39
CA ASN A 359 -8.29 -12.57 1.73
C ASN A 359 -7.58 -11.20 1.77
N LEU A 360 -7.71 -10.39 0.72
CA LEU A 360 -7.29 -8.99 0.69
C LEU A 360 -8.51 -8.08 0.90
N GLY A 361 -8.36 -7.13 1.82
CA GLY A 361 -9.31 -6.03 1.98
C GLY A 361 -8.90 -4.87 1.08
N THR A 362 -9.81 -4.41 0.24
CA THR A 362 -9.61 -3.25 -0.63
C THR A 362 -10.75 -2.25 -0.44
N LEU A 363 -10.45 -0.96 -0.52
CA LEU A 363 -11.45 0.09 -0.49
C LEU A 363 -11.31 0.98 -1.73
N HIS A 364 -12.45 1.44 -2.24
CA HIS A 364 -12.52 2.32 -3.41
C HIS A 364 -12.99 3.72 -3.00
N VAL A 365 -12.27 4.74 -3.45
CA VAL A 365 -12.59 6.15 -3.21
C VAL A 365 -12.60 6.89 -4.53
N LEU A 366 -13.81 7.28 -4.96
CA LEU A 366 -14.02 8.07 -6.16
C LEU A 366 -13.74 9.55 -5.89
N SER A 367 -13.02 10.22 -6.78
CA SER A 367 -12.63 11.64 -6.62
C SER A 367 -12.53 12.39 -7.94
N LEU A 368 -12.46 13.72 -7.89
CA LEU A 368 -12.08 14.53 -9.05
C LEU A 368 -10.56 14.50 -9.25
N CYS A 369 -10.09 14.91 -10.44
CA CYS A 369 -8.67 15.05 -10.71
C CYS A 369 -8.03 16.18 -9.89
N GLY A 370 -6.75 16.02 -9.57
CA GLY A 370 -6.00 16.89 -8.68
C GLY A 370 -5.07 16.11 -7.78
N GLU A 371 -4.47 16.79 -6.81
CA GLU A 371 -3.62 16.13 -5.82
C GLU A 371 -4.47 15.44 -4.74
N GLY A 372 -4.15 14.20 -4.40
CA GLY A 372 -4.74 13.49 -3.27
C GLY A 372 -3.71 13.34 -2.16
N HIS A 373 -4.10 13.66 -0.92
CA HIS A 373 -3.26 13.45 0.26
C HIS A 373 -4.04 12.70 1.34
N VAL A 374 -3.86 11.38 1.39
CA VAL A 374 -4.39 10.51 2.45
C VAL A 374 -3.52 10.72 3.69
N ALA A 375 -4.15 11.05 4.81
CA ALA A 375 -3.50 11.18 6.10
C ALA A 375 -3.50 9.83 6.84
N LYS A 376 -4.67 9.19 6.88
CA LYS A 376 -4.85 7.91 7.54
C LYS A 376 -6.09 7.14 7.08
N ILE A 377 -6.11 5.84 7.36
CA ILE A 377 -7.26 4.95 7.15
C ILE A 377 -7.44 4.11 8.40
N ASP A 378 -8.56 4.34 9.09
CA ASP A 378 -8.88 3.71 10.37
C ASP A 378 -10.02 2.71 10.20
N VAL A 379 -9.98 1.59 10.91
CA VAL A 379 -11.10 0.67 10.98
C VAL A 379 -12.28 1.33 11.66
N ASN A 380 -13.49 1.17 11.10
CA ASN A 380 -14.68 1.65 11.79
C ASN A 380 -14.97 0.79 13.02
N ARG A 381 -14.66 1.37 14.18
CA ARG A 381 -14.82 0.76 15.51
C ARG A 381 -16.25 0.56 15.92
N ASP A 382 -17.20 1.28 15.33
CA ASP A 382 -18.63 1.15 15.64
C ASP A 382 -19.29 -0.09 15.05
N ASN A 383 -18.54 -0.90 14.30
CA ASN A 383 -19.02 -2.17 13.79
C ASN A 383 -19.19 -3.20 14.93
N GLU A 384 -20.42 -3.60 15.21
CA GLU A 384 -20.78 -4.61 16.22
C GLU A 384 -20.02 -5.93 16.06
N GLN A 385 -19.75 -6.39 14.83
CA GLN A 385 -18.96 -7.60 14.61
C GLN A 385 -17.52 -7.41 15.04
N TYR A 386 -16.95 -6.22 14.80
CA TYR A 386 -15.59 -5.89 15.19
C TYR A 386 -15.46 -5.69 16.70
N LYS A 387 -16.42 -4.98 17.32
CA LYS A 387 -16.55 -4.86 18.78
C LYS A 387 -16.65 -6.23 19.43
N LEU A 388 -17.49 -7.13 18.92
CA LEU A 388 -17.67 -8.47 19.48
C LEU A 388 -16.43 -9.35 19.32
N LEU A 389 -15.74 -9.26 18.17
CA LEU A 389 -14.55 -10.04 17.86
C LEU A 389 -13.36 -9.66 18.75
N LEU A 390 -13.22 -8.36 19.04
CA LEU A 390 -12.15 -7.84 19.88
C LEU A 390 -12.58 -7.58 21.32
N ALA A 391 -13.85 -7.75 21.70
CA ALA A 391 -14.38 -7.38 23.03
C ALA A 391 -13.52 -7.91 24.19
N THR A 392 -13.07 -9.17 24.08
CA THR A 392 -12.23 -9.82 25.10
C THR A 392 -10.82 -9.21 25.20
N LEU A 393 -10.31 -8.63 24.10
CA LEU A 393 -9.02 -7.91 24.02
C LEU A 393 -9.19 -6.42 24.40
N LEU A 394 -10.29 -5.80 23.98
CA LEU A 394 -10.62 -4.38 24.18
C LEU A 394 -10.94 -4.05 25.63
N GLU A 395 -11.53 -4.97 26.38
CA GLU A 395 -11.81 -4.78 27.81
C GLU A 395 -10.53 -4.68 28.66
N GLN A 396 -9.38 -5.15 28.14
CA GLN A 396 -8.11 -5.23 28.88
C GLN A 396 -7.04 -4.24 28.41
N LEU A 397 -7.21 -3.60 27.25
CA LEU A 397 -6.20 -2.74 26.61
C LEU A 397 -6.67 -1.28 26.50
N ASP A 398 -5.74 -0.34 26.65
CA ASP A 398 -5.98 1.08 26.37
C ASP A 398 -6.33 1.27 24.88
N GLU A 399 -7.24 2.20 24.58
CA GLU A 399 -7.59 2.58 23.21
C GLU A 399 -6.38 3.06 22.42
N GLN A 400 -5.42 3.77 23.03
CA GLN A 400 -4.19 4.19 22.34
C GLN A 400 -3.32 3.01 21.89
N VAL A 401 -3.26 1.97 22.73
CA VAL A 401 -2.53 0.73 22.45
C VAL A 401 -3.20 0.00 21.29
N LEU A 402 -4.54 -0.08 21.33
CA LEU A 402 -5.31 -0.67 20.26
C LEU A 402 -5.09 0.06 18.92
N ASN A 403 -5.00 1.39 18.90
CA ASN A 403 -4.73 2.15 17.67
C ASN A 403 -3.39 1.81 17.04
N GLY A 404 -2.37 1.53 17.86
CA GLY A 404 -1.04 1.14 17.36
C GLY A 404 -0.95 -0.33 16.95
N LEU A 405 -1.85 -1.16 17.47
CA LEU A 405 -1.92 -2.59 17.23
C LEU A 405 -2.78 -2.94 16.02
N LEU A 406 -3.94 -2.31 15.91
CA LEU A 406 -4.72 -2.36 14.69
C LEU A 406 -3.84 -1.72 13.64
N VAL A 407 -3.58 -2.43 12.55
CA VAL A 407 -2.90 -1.84 11.41
C VAL A 407 -3.87 -0.91 10.66
N ASP A 408 -4.35 0.09 11.38
CA ASP A 408 -4.83 1.34 10.84
C ASP A 408 -3.64 1.99 10.13
N ILE A 409 -3.88 2.50 8.93
CA ILE A 409 -2.79 3.02 8.12
C ILE A 409 -2.63 4.49 8.46
N HIS A 410 -1.66 4.82 9.30
CA HIS A 410 -1.32 6.20 9.66
C HIS A 410 -0.13 6.78 8.88
N THR A 411 0.37 6.03 7.89
CA THR A 411 1.41 6.52 6.99
C THR A 411 0.75 7.40 5.92
N PRO A 412 1.12 8.68 5.77
CA PRO A 412 0.55 9.53 4.74
C PRO A 412 0.90 9.05 3.34
N LEU A 413 0.01 9.31 2.38
CA LEU A 413 0.21 9.01 0.97
C LEU A 413 -0.24 10.17 0.09
N ARG A 414 0.61 10.56 -0.85
CA ARG A 414 0.40 11.72 -1.70
C ARG A 414 0.75 11.43 -3.15
N TYR A 415 -0.17 11.71 -4.07
CA TYR A 415 0.03 11.52 -5.51
C TYR A 415 -0.92 12.40 -6.33
N GLN A 416 -0.58 12.60 -7.61
CA GLN A 416 -1.40 13.36 -8.55
C GLN A 416 -2.38 12.44 -9.29
N MET A 417 -3.67 12.75 -9.21
CA MET A 417 -4.75 12.04 -9.91
C MET A 417 -5.17 12.78 -11.17
N GLN A 418 -5.29 12.03 -12.26
CA GLN A 418 -5.92 12.43 -13.51
C GLN A 418 -7.30 11.78 -13.66
N SER A 419 -8.18 12.44 -14.40
CA SER A 419 -9.51 11.94 -14.71
C SER A 419 -9.49 10.64 -15.50
N ASN A 420 -10.53 9.82 -15.33
CA ASN A 420 -10.77 8.59 -16.08
C ASN A 420 -9.74 7.46 -15.84
N LEU A 421 -8.90 7.54 -14.81
CA LEU A 421 -7.94 6.51 -14.47
C LEU A 421 -8.24 5.90 -13.09
N GLN A 422 -7.83 4.65 -12.92
CA GLN A 422 -7.78 4.01 -11.60
C GLN A 422 -6.35 4.09 -11.08
N TYR A 423 -6.22 4.42 -9.79
CA TYR A 423 -4.99 4.45 -9.02
C TYR A 423 -5.06 3.36 -7.98
N SER A 424 -4.07 2.49 -7.90
CA SER A 424 -4.04 1.36 -6.98
C SER A 424 -2.75 1.37 -6.18
N THR A 425 -2.88 1.29 -4.86
CA THR A 425 -1.74 1.24 -3.94
C THR A 425 -2.04 0.22 -2.85
N THR A 426 -1.02 -0.55 -2.47
CA THR A 426 -1.12 -1.52 -1.39
C THR A 426 -0.24 -1.11 -0.22
N PHE A 427 -0.74 -1.27 1.00
CA PHE A 427 0.06 -1.11 2.21
C PHE A 427 0.69 -2.43 2.62
N GLU A 428 2.00 -2.42 2.80
CA GLU A 428 2.80 -3.58 3.16
C GLU A 428 3.38 -3.43 4.58
N LEU A 429 3.40 -4.53 5.33
CA LEU A 429 4.14 -4.58 6.59
C LEU A 429 5.63 -4.72 6.31
N LEU A 430 6.43 -3.79 6.83
CA LEU A 430 7.88 -3.81 6.74
C LEU A 430 8.52 -4.47 7.96
N ASN A 431 8.00 -4.20 9.16
CA ASN A 431 8.64 -4.60 10.39
C ASN A 431 7.62 -4.81 11.53
N LEU A 432 7.89 -5.81 12.37
CA LEU A 432 7.18 -6.08 13.62
C LEU A 432 8.21 -6.14 14.75
N THR A 433 8.11 -5.22 15.70
CA THR A 433 9.13 -5.06 16.75
C THR A 433 8.51 -4.70 18.09
N LEU A 434 9.35 -4.39 19.08
CA LEU A 434 8.92 -3.89 20.37
C LEU A 434 9.24 -2.41 20.52
N SER A 435 8.34 -1.65 21.14
CA SER A 435 8.57 -0.23 21.45
C SER A 435 9.59 -0.03 22.58
N ASP A 436 9.72 -1.01 23.46
CA ASP A 436 10.64 -1.06 24.58
C ASP A 436 11.29 -2.45 24.69
N PHE A 437 12.62 -2.48 24.79
CA PHE A 437 13.40 -3.69 24.97
C PHE A 437 13.87 -3.88 26.42
N SER A 438 13.35 -3.10 27.37
CA SER A 438 13.64 -3.25 28.79
C SER A 438 13.19 -4.61 29.33
N GLU A 439 14.04 -5.21 30.16
CA GLU A 439 13.80 -6.54 30.74
C GLU A 439 12.52 -6.58 31.60
N ASP A 440 11.69 -7.60 31.39
CA ASP A 440 10.58 -7.87 32.29
C ASP A 440 11.11 -8.42 33.62
N GLN A 441 11.03 -7.57 34.64
CA GLN A 441 11.45 -7.88 36.01
C GLN A 441 10.62 -9.02 36.64
N THR A 442 9.44 -9.30 36.10
CA THR A 442 8.54 -10.36 36.58
C THR A 442 8.68 -11.66 35.80
N GLY A 443 9.33 -11.65 34.63
CA GLY A 443 9.52 -12.82 33.78
C GLY A 443 10.53 -13.82 34.37
N GLU A 444 10.48 -15.08 33.92
CA GLU A 444 11.56 -16.02 34.23
C GLU A 444 12.77 -15.74 33.32
N PRO A 445 14.02 -15.81 33.81
CA PRO A 445 15.19 -15.66 32.95
C PRO A 445 15.28 -16.80 31.91
N LEU A 446 15.90 -16.52 30.77
CA LEU A 446 16.33 -17.53 29.81
C LEU A 446 17.49 -18.32 30.41
N GLU A 447 17.35 -19.63 30.51
CA GLU A 447 18.44 -20.50 30.95
C GLU A 447 19.25 -20.99 29.74
N LEU A 448 20.24 -20.20 29.33
CA LEU A 448 21.16 -20.56 28.24
C LEU A 448 22.37 -21.33 28.79
N ASN A 449 22.23 -22.65 28.96
CA ASN A 449 23.31 -23.52 29.44
C ASN A 449 23.99 -24.27 28.30
N ILE A 450 25.31 -24.14 28.17
CA ILE A 450 26.09 -24.89 27.18
C ILE A 450 27.05 -25.84 27.87
N GLN A 451 26.97 -27.11 27.50
CA GLN A 451 28.00 -28.11 27.80
C GLN A 451 29.03 -28.11 26.66
N LEU A 452 30.31 -27.90 26.97
CA LEU A 452 31.33 -27.78 25.91
C LEU A 452 31.43 -29.04 25.04
N ASN A 453 31.23 -30.22 25.63
CA ASN A 453 31.26 -31.50 24.91
C ASN A 453 30.12 -31.67 23.89
N ASP A 454 29.07 -30.85 23.96
CA ASP A 454 27.95 -30.90 23.03
C ASP A 454 28.20 -30.06 21.77
N ILE A 455 29.13 -29.10 21.83
CA ILE A 455 29.36 -28.11 20.78
C ILE A 455 30.75 -28.21 20.12
N VAL A 456 31.75 -28.77 20.82
CA VAL A 456 33.12 -28.91 20.30
C VAL A 456 33.68 -30.30 20.49
N ASN A 457 34.50 -30.74 19.53
CA ASN A 457 35.29 -31.97 19.67
C ASN A 457 36.46 -31.73 20.63
N LEU A 458 36.20 -31.92 21.94
CA LEU A 458 37.17 -31.67 23.00
C LEU A 458 38.48 -32.45 22.84
N GLU A 459 38.45 -33.63 22.22
CA GLU A 459 39.66 -34.42 21.95
C GLU A 459 40.57 -33.73 20.93
N GLU A 460 39.99 -33.17 19.87
CA GLU A 460 40.75 -32.40 18.88
C GLU A 460 41.26 -31.08 19.46
N VAL A 461 40.43 -30.37 20.24
CA VAL A 461 40.82 -29.12 20.92
C VAL A 461 42.02 -29.36 21.85
N VAL A 462 41.98 -30.41 22.67
CA VAL A 462 43.10 -30.73 23.58
C VAL A 462 44.32 -31.21 22.80
N LYS A 463 44.16 -31.99 21.72
CA LYS A 463 45.29 -32.40 20.85
C LYS A 463 45.97 -31.20 20.20
N GLN A 464 45.20 -30.23 19.69
CA GLN A 464 45.74 -28.99 19.13
C GLN A 464 46.49 -28.18 20.19
N LEU A 465 45.91 -28.02 21.38
CA LEU A 465 46.55 -27.34 22.51
C LEU A 465 47.91 -27.97 22.87
N LEU A 466 47.98 -29.31 22.88
CA LEU A 466 49.20 -30.07 23.20
C LEU A 466 50.22 -30.06 22.04
N GLY A 467 49.75 -30.00 20.78
CA GLY A 467 50.59 -29.99 19.58
C GLY A 467 51.24 -28.63 19.27
N ASP A 468 50.66 -27.52 19.75
CA ASP A 468 51.09 -26.14 19.48
C ASP A 468 52.38 -25.70 20.20
N ASN A 469 53.17 -26.63 20.78
CA ASN A 469 54.38 -26.36 21.57
C ASN A 469 54.20 -25.47 22.82
N ILE A 470 53.00 -24.97 23.14
CA ILE A 470 52.73 -24.13 24.33
C ILE A 470 52.99 -24.91 25.63
N LEU A 471 52.62 -26.19 25.68
CA LEU A 471 52.88 -27.07 26.82
C LEU A 471 54.20 -27.85 26.67
N SER A 472 54.89 -27.77 25.52
CA SER A 472 56.12 -28.51 25.25
C SER A 472 57.34 -28.05 26.07
N GLY A 473 57.27 -26.86 26.68
CA GLY A 473 58.24 -26.39 27.66
C GLY A 473 58.19 -27.15 29.00
N ILE A 474 57.12 -27.90 29.27
CA ILE A 474 56.86 -28.62 30.53
C ILE A 474 57.05 -30.13 30.33
N VAL A 475 58.23 -30.54 29.83
CA VAL A 475 58.73 -31.93 29.81
C VAL A 475 58.20 -32.80 28.65
N GLY A 476 59.09 -33.06 27.68
CA GLY A 476 58.92 -34.10 26.67
C GLY A 476 58.75 -35.48 27.31
N GLY A 477 57.52 -36.00 27.28
CA GLY A 477 57.14 -37.31 27.80
C GLY A 477 55.72 -37.39 28.41
N LEU A 478 55.10 -36.25 28.75
CA LEU A 478 53.83 -36.19 29.49
C LEU A 478 52.56 -35.93 28.65
N THR A 479 52.65 -35.78 27.33
CA THR A 479 51.50 -35.45 26.46
C THR A 479 50.33 -36.43 26.61
N ASN A 480 50.60 -37.74 26.73
CA ASN A 480 49.57 -38.75 26.98
C ASN A 480 49.04 -38.75 28.43
N GLN A 481 49.83 -38.27 29.41
CA GLN A 481 49.43 -38.20 30.81
C GLN A 481 48.57 -36.96 31.12
N LEU A 482 48.67 -35.91 30.31
CA LEU A 482 47.89 -34.66 30.46
C LEU A 482 46.63 -34.62 29.60
N LEU A 483 46.58 -35.40 28.51
CA LEU A 483 45.42 -35.49 27.63
C LEU A 483 44.13 -35.81 28.40
N GLN A 484 44.13 -36.89 29.21
CA GLN A 484 42.92 -37.28 29.93
C GLN A 484 42.51 -36.37 31.08
N PRO A 485 43.42 -35.85 31.92
CA PRO A 485 43.07 -34.84 32.91
C PRO A 485 42.43 -33.59 32.29
N LEU A 486 42.97 -33.09 31.17
CA LEU A 486 42.42 -31.93 30.45
C LEU A 486 41.05 -32.25 29.82
N LEU A 487 40.92 -33.39 29.14
CA LEU A 487 39.66 -33.85 28.59
C LEU A 487 38.58 -33.99 29.66
N ASN A 488 38.91 -34.63 30.78
CA ASN A 488 37.99 -34.79 31.90
C ASN A 488 37.59 -33.43 32.47
N ALA A 489 38.53 -32.49 32.63
CA ALA A 489 38.22 -31.14 33.08
C ALA A 489 37.24 -30.44 32.13
N LEU A 490 37.56 -30.41 30.83
CA LEU A 490 36.75 -29.74 29.82
C LEU A 490 35.37 -30.38 29.64
N ASN A 491 35.24 -31.70 29.78
CA ASN A 491 33.96 -32.41 29.75
C ASN A 491 33.02 -31.98 30.89
N THR A 492 33.55 -31.42 31.98
CA THR A 492 32.74 -30.89 33.09
C THR A 492 32.40 -29.40 32.94
N VAL A 493 32.94 -28.72 31.92
CA VAL A 493 32.71 -27.29 31.75
C VAL A 493 31.29 -27.06 31.24
N VAL A 494 30.50 -26.44 32.11
CA VAL A 494 29.23 -25.82 31.76
C VAL A 494 29.44 -24.31 31.75
N ILE A 495 29.13 -23.68 30.63
CA ILE A 495 29.05 -22.22 30.58
C ILE A 495 27.76 -21.85 31.31
N LYS A 496 27.92 -21.23 32.48
CA LYS A 496 26.82 -20.85 33.39
C LYS A 496 25.86 -19.90 32.65
N PRO A 497 24.56 -19.93 32.99
CA PRO A 497 23.54 -19.22 32.23
C PRO A 497 23.78 -17.71 32.28
N LEU A 498 23.70 -17.07 31.12
CA LEU A 498 23.40 -15.65 31.06
C LEU A 498 21.94 -15.49 31.48
N ASN A 499 21.71 -14.92 32.66
CA ASN A 499 20.37 -14.61 33.15
C ASN A 499 19.78 -13.45 32.33
N ILE A 500 19.45 -13.71 31.07
CA ILE A 500 18.82 -12.75 30.17
C ILE A 500 17.32 -12.85 30.38
N ARG A 501 16.69 -11.73 30.67
CA ARG A 501 15.23 -11.66 30.74
C ARG A 501 14.72 -11.16 29.39
N LEU A 502 13.62 -11.76 28.93
CA LEU A 502 12.96 -11.24 27.74
C LEU A 502 12.37 -9.86 28.06
N PRO A 503 12.30 -8.97 27.06
CA PRO A 503 11.47 -7.78 27.18
C PRO A 503 9.99 -8.16 27.34
N GLY A 504 9.18 -7.24 27.85
CA GLY A 504 7.74 -7.45 27.99
C GLY A 504 7.09 -7.76 26.65
N LEU A 505 6.46 -8.92 26.50
CA LEU A 505 5.80 -9.38 25.26
C LEU A 505 4.30 -9.09 25.23
N ASN A 506 3.86 -8.12 26.03
CA ASN A 506 2.47 -7.71 26.08
C ASN A 506 2.11 -6.91 24.81
N LEU A 507 0.83 -6.92 24.45
CA LEU A 507 0.33 -6.27 23.24
C LEU A 507 0.66 -4.77 23.20
N ASN A 508 0.68 -4.09 24.34
CA ASN A 508 1.04 -2.67 24.43
C ASN A 508 2.51 -2.34 24.14
N ASN A 509 3.38 -3.35 24.07
CA ASN A 509 4.77 -3.16 23.68
C ASN A 509 5.04 -3.56 22.23
N ILE A 510 4.06 -4.11 21.51
CA ILE A 510 4.23 -4.49 20.10
C ILE A 510 4.06 -3.27 19.20
N GLU A 511 5.00 -3.08 18.28
CA GLU A 511 5.00 -1.98 17.30
C GLU A 511 4.99 -2.54 15.87
N LEU A 512 4.03 -2.08 15.07
CA LEU A 512 3.83 -2.44 13.67
C LEU A 512 4.27 -1.28 12.78
N GLN A 513 5.20 -1.54 11.86
CA GLN A 513 5.67 -0.54 10.90
C GLN A 513 5.43 -1.04 9.48
N GLY A 514 4.76 -0.23 8.68
CA GLY A 514 4.51 -0.51 7.27
C GLY A 514 4.68 0.72 6.40
N THR A 515 4.62 0.52 5.08
CA THR A 515 4.69 1.59 4.09
C THR A 515 3.71 1.32 2.97
N TRP A 516 3.39 2.37 2.23
CA TRP A 516 2.73 2.25 0.94
C TRP A 516 3.73 1.83 -0.14
N ASP A 517 3.31 0.90 -0.98
CA ASP A 517 3.94 0.66 -2.28
C ASP A 517 3.63 1.83 -3.25
N ALA A 518 4.35 1.85 -4.37
CA ALA A 518 4.11 2.77 -5.47
C ALA A 518 2.64 2.76 -5.90
N THR A 519 2.11 3.94 -6.21
CA THR A 519 0.74 4.06 -6.74
C THR A 519 0.73 3.72 -8.22
N HIS A 520 0.16 2.57 -8.56
CA HIS A 520 0.03 2.09 -9.93
C HIS A 520 -1.19 2.70 -10.61
N VAL A 521 -1.04 3.07 -11.87
CA VAL A 521 -2.10 3.64 -12.70
C VAL A 521 -2.60 2.57 -13.66
N SER A 522 -3.91 2.56 -13.95
CA SER A 522 -4.54 1.59 -14.86
C SER A 522 -4.00 1.59 -16.30
N ASP A 523 -3.22 2.61 -16.69
CA ASP A 523 -2.54 2.67 -17.97
C ASP A 523 -1.17 1.96 -17.99
N GLY A 524 -0.78 1.34 -16.87
CA GLY A 524 0.49 0.62 -16.70
C GLY A 524 1.64 1.48 -16.19
N THR A 525 1.41 2.76 -15.87
CA THR A 525 2.43 3.66 -15.32
C THR A 525 2.38 3.73 -13.79
N ILE A 526 3.35 4.43 -13.19
CA ILE A 526 3.37 4.76 -11.76
C ILE A 526 3.01 6.24 -11.63
N ALA A 527 2.10 6.56 -10.71
CA ALA A 527 1.66 7.92 -10.48
C ALA A 527 2.85 8.77 -9.98
N PRO A 528 3.02 10.01 -10.49
CA PRO A 528 4.07 10.89 -10.00
C PRO A 528 3.88 11.17 -8.52
N SER A 529 4.90 10.86 -7.72
CA SER A 529 4.94 11.31 -6.33
C SER A 529 5.09 12.83 -6.30
N VAL A 530 4.29 13.48 -5.47
CA VAL A 530 4.44 14.91 -5.23
C VAL A 530 5.43 15.04 -4.08
N THR A 531 6.60 15.63 -4.35
CA THR A 531 7.66 15.83 -3.34
C THR A 531 7.08 16.39 -2.03
N GLN A 532 7.44 15.73 -0.91
CA GLN A 532 7.03 16.08 0.45
C GLN A 532 7.40 17.51 0.81
#